data_AF-A0A7J6QJG5-F1
#
_entry.id   AF-A0A7J6QJG5-F1
#
_cell.length_a   1.000
_cell.length_b   1.000
_cell.length_c   1.000
_cell.angle_alpha   90.00
_cell.angle_beta   90.00
_cell.angle_gamma   90.00
#
_symmetry.space_group_name_H-M   'P 1'
#
loop_
_entity.id
_entity.type
_entity.pdbx_description
1 polymer ?
#
loop_
_entity_poly.entity_id
_entity_poly.type
_entity_poly.pdbx_seq_one_letter_code
_entity_poly.pdbx_strand_id
1 'polypeptide(L)'
;MTDLLSSVLWAVLFAAIQHFSGKVLTTLGYRIIPRTASWSLEVWAAKVERFSNSVYKLFVHLSFSLVLFFVLRDQPWLPPVMGGHGSTVYCWTNGFPFQPPVPALTKTYQAVIGYLMCECATHMIRERDRPDFTELMLHNSLVLLLTVCSYLGNYVRMGSLVMLSNFAPDVVVYTAKSLVDTPWSGGILIYIPLALSYFYGRLYIFIG
;
A
#
# COMPACT_ATOMS: atom_id res chain seq x y z
N MET A 1 -1.57 14.16 -20.70
CA MET A 1 -0.89 14.96 -19.65
C MET A 1 -1.83 15.48 -18.57
N THR A 2 -3.08 15.81 -18.90
CA THR A 2 -4.12 16.21 -17.92
C THR A 2 -4.39 15.17 -16.83
N ASP A 3 -4.19 13.88 -17.14
CA ASP A 3 -4.52 12.78 -16.23
C ASP A 3 -3.53 12.55 -15.08
N LEU A 4 -2.33 13.15 -15.11
CA LEU A 4 -1.37 13.08 -14.00
C LEU A 4 -1.55 14.22 -13.00
N LEU A 5 -2.18 15.32 -13.42
CA LEU A 5 -2.50 16.43 -12.52
C LEU A 5 -3.51 16.02 -11.44
N SER A 6 -4.45 15.13 -11.78
CA SER A 6 -5.38 14.57 -10.80
C SER A 6 -4.65 13.76 -9.72
N SER A 7 -3.55 13.08 -10.05
CA SER A 7 -2.70 12.38 -9.07
C SER A 7 -2.06 13.34 -8.07
N VAL A 8 -1.72 14.56 -8.48
CA VAL A 8 -1.22 15.60 -7.56
C VAL A 8 -2.31 16.03 -6.57
N LEU A 9 -3.55 16.18 -7.03
CA LEU A 9 -4.69 16.46 -6.13
C LEU A 9 -4.89 15.34 -5.12
N TRP A 10 -4.78 14.08 -5.57
CA TRP A 10 -4.80 12.92 -4.67
C TRP A 10 -3.64 12.95 -3.67
N ALA A 11 -2.43 13.32 -4.09
CA ALA A 11 -1.28 13.44 -3.19
C ALA A 11 -1.52 14.48 -2.08
N VAL A 12 -2.08 15.64 -2.43
CA VAL A 12 -2.44 16.67 -1.45
C VAL A 12 -3.53 16.17 -0.50
N LEU A 13 -4.53 15.47 -1.03
CA LEU A 13 -5.60 14.87 -0.21
C LEU A 13 -5.04 13.83 0.77
N PHE A 14 -4.18 12.92 0.31
CA PHE A 14 -3.54 11.93 1.19
C PHE A 14 -2.61 12.59 2.22
N ALA A 15 -1.89 13.66 1.85
CA ALA A 15 -1.07 14.41 2.80
C ALA A 15 -1.93 15.05 3.90
N ALA A 16 -3.09 15.61 3.54
CA ALA A 16 -4.05 16.14 4.50
C ALA A 16 -4.60 15.02 5.41
N ILE A 17 -5.06 13.91 4.84
CA ILE A 17 -5.56 12.75 5.58
C ILE A 17 -4.49 12.25 6.55
N GLN A 18 -3.26 12.01 6.08
CA GLN A 18 -2.13 11.54 6.88
C GLN A 18 -1.82 12.50 8.05
N HIS A 19 -1.87 13.81 7.81
CA HIS A 19 -1.64 14.81 8.85
C HIS A 19 -2.72 14.78 9.94
N PHE A 20 -4.01 14.75 9.55
CA PHE A 20 -5.12 14.73 10.49
C PHE A 20 -5.25 13.38 11.21
N SER A 21 -5.18 12.27 10.48
CA SER A 21 -5.22 10.93 11.06
C SER A 21 -4.04 10.70 11.99
N GLY A 22 -2.84 11.23 11.66
CA GLY A 22 -1.66 11.15 12.51
C GLY A 22 -1.91 11.74 13.90
N LYS A 23 -2.55 12.90 14.02
CA LYS A 23 -2.87 13.53 15.31
C LYS A 23 -3.87 12.70 16.13
N VAL A 24 -4.89 12.15 15.48
CA VAL A 24 -5.90 11.33 16.15
C VAL A 24 -5.30 9.99 16.61
N LEU A 25 -4.59 9.31 15.71
CA LEU A 25 -3.99 8.00 15.98
C LEU A 25 -2.87 8.07 17.03
N THR A 26 -2.07 9.14 17.05
CA THR A 26 -1.04 9.33 18.10
C THR A 26 -1.68 9.54 19.47
N THR A 27 -2.77 10.31 19.55
CA THR A 27 -3.53 10.50 20.80
C THR A 27 -4.09 9.17 21.32
N LEU A 28 -4.60 8.32 20.43
CA LEU A 28 -5.04 6.97 20.78
C LEU A 28 -3.86 6.05 21.14
N GLY A 29 -2.75 6.16 20.42
CA GLY A 29 -1.55 5.36 20.63
C GLY A 29 -0.95 5.56 22.01
N TYR A 30 -0.96 6.78 22.56
CA TYR A 30 -0.55 7.04 23.95
C TYR A 30 -1.41 6.32 24.99
N ARG A 31 -2.66 5.95 24.67
CA ARG A 31 -3.54 5.17 25.55
C ARG A 31 -3.35 3.66 25.39
N ILE A 32 -2.99 3.21 24.19
CA ILE A 32 -2.90 1.78 23.83
C ILE A 32 -1.51 1.22 24.18
N ILE A 33 -0.45 1.98 23.91
CA ILE A 33 0.93 1.50 24.11
C ILE A 33 1.34 1.73 25.56
N PRO A 34 1.54 0.66 26.34
CA PRO A 34 1.94 0.79 27.73
C PRO A 34 3.31 1.45 27.82
N ARG A 35 3.49 2.27 28.85
CA ARG A 35 4.79 2.81 29.18
C ARG A 35 5.56 1.79 30.01
N THR A 36 6.61 1.21 29.43
CA THR A 36 7.53 0.31 30.13
C THR A 36 8.57 1.11 30.89
N ALA A 37 8.90 0.71 32.13
CA ALA A 37 9.87 1.40 32.97
C ALA A 37 11.29 1.48 32.38
N SER A 38 11.64 0.59 31.45
CA SER A 38 12.94 0.55 30.77
C SER A 38 13.07 1.53 29.60
N TRP A 39 12.00 2.20 29.17
CA TRP A 39 12.03 3.10 28.01
C TRP A 39 12.11 4.56 28.42
N SER A 40 12.98 5.32 27.73
CA SER A 40 12.96 6.79 27.81
C SER A 40 11.68 7.34 27.19
N LEU A 41 11.35 8.60 27.52
CA LEU A 41 10.16 9.26 26.98
C LEU A 41 10.22 9.36 25.44
N GLU A 42 11.41 9.61 24.88
CA GLU A 42 11.64 9.68 23.44
C GLU A 42 11.41 8.33 22.75
N VAL A 43 11.92 7.25 23.33
CA VAL A 43 11.74 5.88 22.79
C VAL A 43 10.26 5.49 22.79
N TRP A 44 9.54 5.83 23.87
CA TRP A 44 8.11 5.56 23.97
C TRP A 44 7.30 6.39 22.96
N ALA A 45 7.59 7.69 22.82
CA ALA A 45 6.99 8.55 21.80
C ALA A 45 7.23 8.02 20.38
N ALA A 46 8.45 7.58 20.07
CA ALA A 46 8.77 6.98 18.76
C ALA A 46 8.03 5.64 18.50
N LYS A 47 7.72 4.86 19.55
CA LYS A 47 6.86 3.67 19.43
C LYS A 47 5.40 4.05 19.14
N VAL A 48 4.87 5.06 19.83
CA VAL A 48 3.52 5.59 19.58
C VAL A 48 3.39 6.14 18.16
N GLU A 49 4.40 6.85 17.67
CA GLU A 49 4.42 7.33 16.28
C GLU A 49 4.46 6.17 15.28
N ARG A 50 5.31 5.16 15.50
CA ARG A 50 5.38 3.95 14.65
C ARG A 50 4.07 3.19 14.60
N PHE A 51 3.41 3.01 15.74
CA PHE A 51 2.06 2.42 15.80
C PHE A 51 1.08 3.24 14.98
N SER A 52 1.05 4.55 15.17
CA SER A 52 0.11 5.46 14.49
C SER A 52 0.31 5.42 12.97
N ASN A 53 1.56 5.46 12.51
CA ASN A 53 1.91 5.33 11.11
C ASN A 53 1.51 3.95 10.55
N SER A 54 1.71 2.87 11.31
CA SER A 54 1.33 1.52 10.89
C SER A 54 -0.18 1.36 10.76
N VAL A 55 -0.97 1.92 11.70
CA VAL A 55 -2.43 1.91 11.63
C VAL A 55 -2.94 2.76 10.46
N TYR A 56 -2.37 3.94 10.22
CA TYR A 56 -2.71 4.73 9.03
C TYR A 56 -2.48 3.94 7.74
N LYS A 57 -1.28 3.36 7.58
CA LYS A 57 -0.95 2.56 6.40
C LYS A 57 -1.85 1.33 6.27
N LEU A 58 -2.19 0.66 7.37
CA LEU A 58 -3.15 -0.45 7.37
C LEU A 58 -4.47 -0.06 6.70
N PHE A 59 -5.08 1.04 7.14
CA PHE A 59 -6.36 1.49 6.57
C PHE A 59 -6.25 1.88 5.10
N VAL A 60 -5.16 2.52 4.70
CA VAL A 60 -4.95 2.88 3.29
C VAL A 60 -4.77 1.64 2.41
N HIS A 61 -3.92 0.68 2.80
CA HIS A 61 -3.68 -0.54 2.01
C HIS A 61 -4.92 -1.45 1.99
N LEU A 62 -5.68 -1.50 3.08
CA LEU A 62 -6.98 -2.19 3.11
C LEU A 62 -7.96 -1.53 2.13
N SER A 63 -8.06 -0.20 2.14
CA SER A 63 -8.95 0.54 1.24
C SER A 63 -8.58 0.30 -0.22
N PHE A 64 -7.28 0.39 -0.57
CA PHE A 64 -6.82 0.10 -1.94
C PHE A 64 -7.05 -1.35 -2.34
N SER A 65 -6.80 -2.30 -1.45
CA SER A 65 -7.06 -3.73 -1.71
C SER A 65 -8.52 -3.98 -2.05
N LEU A 66 -9.44 -3.42 -1.24
CA LEU A 66 -10.89 -3.55 -1.47
C LEU A 66 -11.31 -2.86 -2.78
N VAL A 67 -10.90 -1.61 -2.99
CA VAL A 67 -11.25 -0.86 -4.21
C VAL A 67 -10.72 -1.55 -5.46
N LEU A 68 -9.46 -1.99 -5.47
CA LEU A 68 -8.88 -2.74 -6.59
C LEU A 68 -9.63 -4.04 -6.82
N PHE A 69 -9.91 -4.82 -5.78
CA PHE A 69 -10.68 -6.06 -5.92
C PHE A 69 -12.07 -5.80 -6.53
N PHE A 70 -12.80 -4.80 -6.04
CA PHE A 70 -14.12 -4.46 -6.58
C PHE A 70 -14.08 -3.99 -8.04
N VAL A 71 -13.07 -3.20 -8.43
CA VAL A 71 -12.92 -2.73 -9.81
C VAL A 71 -12.50 -3.87 -10.74
N LEU A 72 -11.75 -4.85 -10.23
CA LEU A 72 -11.16 -5.95 -11.01
C LEU A 72 -12.04 -7.20 -11.08
N ARG A 73 -12.95 -7.44 -10.13
CA ARG A 73 -13.72 -8.70 -10.02
C ARG A 73 -14.44 -9.10 -11.32
N ASP A 74 -14.95 -8.09 -12.04
CA ASP A 74 -15.72 -8.26 -13.27
C ASP A 74 -14.85 -8.13 -14.53
N GLN A 75 -13.53 -7.96 -14.39
CA GLN A 75 -12.62 -7.78 -15.53
C GLN A 75 -12.13 -9.12 -16.09
N PRO A 76 -12.01 -9.25 -17.42
CA PRO A 76 -11.67 -10.52 -18.07
C PRO A 76 -10.23 -10.98 -17.82
N TRP A 77 -9.36 -10.11 -17.26
CA TRP A 77 -7.97 -10.44 -16.97
C TRP A 77 -7.69 -10.81 -15.50
N LEU A 78 -8.68 -10.76 -14.60
CA LEU A 78 -8.50 -11.17 -13.21
C LEU A 78 -8.62 -12.70 -13.09
N PRO A 79 -7.54 -13.43 -12.79
CA PRO A 79 -7.59 -14.89 -12.75
C PRO A 79 -8.37 -15.42 -11.53
N PRO A 80 -8.85 -16.69 -11.56
CA PRO A 80 -9.56 -17.31 -10.43
C PRO A 80 -8.75 -17.35 -9.14
N VAL A 81 -7.42 -17.48 -9.24
CA VAL A 81 -6.52 -17.41 -8.07
C VAL A 81 -6.57 -16.05 -7.37
N MET A 82 -7.00 -14.98 -8.03
CA MET A 82 -7.21 -13.67 -7.39
C MET A 82 -8.68 -13.39 -7.06
N GLY A 83 -9.56 -14.39 -7.17
CA GLY A 83 -11.00 -14.25 -6.93
C GLY A 83 -11.80 -13.70 -8.11
N GLY A 84 -11.24 -13.73 -9.34
CA GLY A 84 -11.94 -13.41 -10.58
C GLY A 84 -12.44 -14.63 -11.35
N HIS A 85 -12.84 -14.41 -12.60
CA HIS A 85 -13.27 -15.46 -13.53
C HIS A 85 -12.49 -15.43 -14.86
N GLY A 86 -11.49 -14.57 -14.96
CA GLY A 86 -10.75 -14.25 -16.17
C GLY A 86 -9.48 -15.07 -16.36
N SER A 87 -8.64 -14.64 -17.30
CA SER A 87 -7.31 -15.22 -17.54
C SER A 87 -6.29 -14.11 -17.73
N THR A 88 -5.10 -14.28 -17.15
CA THR A 88 -3.99 -13.31 -17.27
C THR A 88 -3.61 -13.06 -18.73
N VAL A 89 -3.91 -14.00 -19.64
CA VAL A 89 -3.74 -13.86 -21.10
C VAL A 89 -4.35 -12.59 -21.66
N TYR A 90 -5.48 -12.14 -21.11
CA TYR A 90 -6.16 -10.93 -21.55
C TYR A 90 -5.47 -9.62 -21.14
N CYS A 91 -4.37 -9.69 -20.37
CA CYS A 91 -3.49 -8.55 -20.15
C CYS A 91 -2.72 -8.16 -21.42
N TRP A 92 -2.32 -9.13 -22.24
CA TRP A 92 -1.51 -8.90 -23.45
C TRP A 92 -2.26 -9.17 -24.76
N THR A 93 -3.42 -9.83 -24.72
CA THR A 93 -4.30 -9.97 -25.88
C THR A 93 -5.33 -8.84 -25.96
N ASN A 94 -6.14 -8.84 -27.03
CA ASN A 94 -7.20 -7.86 -27.25
C ASN A 94 -6.71 -6.40 -27.33
N GLY A 95 -5.76 -6.15 -28.24
CA GLY A 95 -5.39 -4.81 -28.66
C GLY A 95 -4.27 -4.15 -27.86
N PHE A 96 -3.42 -4.91 -27.16
CA PHE A 96 -2.17 -4.36 -26.60
C PHE A 96 -1.28 -3.81 -27.73
N PRO A 97 -0.70 -2.60 -27.62
CA PRO A 97 -0.71 -1.67 -26.48
C PRO A 97 -1.86 -0.64 -26.47
N PHE A 98 -2.78 -0.66 -27.43
CA PHE A 98 -3.92 0.27 -27.57
C PHE A 98 -5.22 -0.26 -26.95
N GLN A 99 -5.15 -0.78 -25.74
CA GLN A 99 -6.31 -1.27 -25.01
C GLN A 99 -7.16 -0.08 -24.52
N PRO A 100 -8.51 -0.18 -24.57
CA PRO A 100 -9.36 0.89 -24.08
C PRO A 100 -9.19 1.07 -22.56
N PRO A 101 -9.04 2.31 -22.07
CA PRO A 101 -8.91 2.56 -20.64
C PRO A 101 -10.22 2.25 -19.93
N VAL A 102 -10.14 1.58 -18.78
CA VAL A 102 -11.30 1.38 -17.90
C VAL A 102 -11.38 2.56 -16.95
N PRO A 103 -12.42 3.43 -17.01
CA PRO A 103 -12.45 4.68 -16.27
C PRO A 103 -12.28 4.52 -14.75
N ALA A 104 -12.88 3.48 -14.17
CA ALA A 104 -12.74 3.19 -12.74
C ALA A 104 -11.30 2.84 -12.38
N LEU A 105 -10.64 2.02 -13.21
CA LEU A 105 -9.25 1.61 -12.99
C LEU A 105 -8.28 2.78 -13.19
N THR A 106 -8.54 3.65 -14.17
CA THR A 106 -7.80 4.89 -14.37
C THR A 106 -7.83 5.77 -13.12
N LYS A 107 -9.00 5.97 -12.50
CA LYS A 107 -9.13 6.75 -11.26
C LYS A 107 -8.39 6.09 -10.10
N THR A 108 -8.47 4.76 -9.97
CA THR A 108 -7.74 4.02 -8.93
C THR A 108 -6.22 4.18 -9.10
N TYR A 109 -5.72 4.12 -10.34
CA TYR A 109 -4.31 4.38 -10.64
C TYR A 109 -3.87 5.79 -10.25
N GLN A 110 -4.67 6.81 -10.56
CA GLN A 110 -4.39 8.19 -10.17
C GLN A 110 -4.32 8.36 -8.65
N ALA A 111 -5.25 7.71 -7.92
CA ALA A 111 -5.25 7.73 -6.47
C ALA A 111 -4.00 7.02 -5.89
N VAL A 112 -3.61 5.87 -6.45
CA VAL A 112 -2.40 5.16 -6.00
C VAL A 112 -1.13 5.95 -6.29
N ILE A 113 -0.99 6.54 -7.49
CA ILE A 113 0.14 7.42 -7.81
C ILE A 113 0.19 8.59 -6.82
N GLY A 114 -0.95 9.22 -6.53
CA GLY A 114 -1.03 10.29 -5.55
C GLY A 114 -0.59 9.86 -4.14
N TYR A 115 -1.04 8.68 -3.69
CA TYR A 115 -0.58 8.11 -2.42
C TYR A 115 0.93 7.85 -2.41
N LEU A 116 1.49 7.25 -3.46
CA LEU A 116 2.93 6.98 -3.57
C LEU A 116 3.75 8.28 -3.57
N MET A 117 3.27 9.34 -4.24
CA MET A 117 3.89 10.67 -4.19
C MET A 117 3.87 11.23 -2.77
N CYS A 118 2.74 11.11 -2.06
CA CYS A 118 2.62 11.54 -0.67
C CYS A 118 3.60 10.80 0.24
N GLU A 119 3.70 9.47 0.13
CA GLU A 119 4.64 8.67 0.93
C GLU A 119 6.10 9.03 0.64
N CYS A 120 6.48 9.22 -0.62
CA CYS A 120 7.82 9.69 -0.98
C CYS A 120 8.12 11.06 -0.35
N ALA A 121 7.18 12.01 -0.45
CA ALA A 121 7.33 13.34 0.11
C ALA A 121 7.43 13.33 1.64
N THR A 122 6.55 12.58 2.32
CA THR A 122 6.57 12.44 3.78
C THR A 122 7.87 11.81 4.25
N HIS A 123 8.34 10.76 3.57
CA HIS A 123 9.61 10.11 3.91
C HIS A 123 10.79 11.08 3.72
N MET A 124 10.81 11.85 2.63
CA MET A 124 11.86 12.85 2.33
C MET A 124 11.93 13.97 3.38
N ILE A 125 10.78 14.41 3.88
CA ILE A 125 10.67 15.57 4.80
C ILE A 125 10.87 15.16 6.25
N ARG A 126 10.29 14.01 6.69
CA ARG A 126 10.18 13.66 8.11
C ARG A 126 11.15 12.57 8.57
N GLU A 127 11.69 11.76 7.66
CA GLU A 127 12.39 10.52 8.04
C GLU A 127 13.85 10.51 7.55
N ARG A 128 14.44 11.67 7.25
CA ARG A 128 15.80 11.81 6.72
C ARG A 128 16.89 11.22 7.63
N ASP A 129 16.71 11.30 8.94
CA ASP A 129 17.71 10.85 9.91
C ASP A 129 17.62 9.35 10.22
N ARG A 130 16.71 8.62 9.55
CA ARG A 130 16.60 7.18 9.74
C ARG A 130 17.76 6.45 9.06
N PRO A 131 18.32 5.40 9.70
CA PRO A 131 19.45 4.65 9.14
C PRO A 131 19.08 3.93 7.82
N ASP A 132 17.82 3.58 7.64
CA ASP A 132 17.26 2.92 6.45
C ASP A 132 16.69 3.92 5.42
N PHE A 133 16.93 5.22 5.59
CA PHE A 133 16.36 6.27 4.73
C PHE A 133 16.65 6.05 3.23
N THR A 134 17.90 5.79 2.86
CA THR A 134 18.28 5.63 1.44
C THR A 134 17.60 4.42 0.80
N GLU A 135 17.54 3.30 1.52
CA GLU A 135 16.91 2.07 1.03
C GLU A 135 15.41 2.27 0.83
N LEU A 136 14.73 2.83 1.85
CA LEU A 136 13.29 3.04 1.80
C LEU A 136 12.90 4.14 0.80
N MET A 137 13.71 5.19 0.66
CA MET A 137 13.52 6.22 -0.37
C MET A 137 13.65 5.64 -1.78
N LEU A 138 14.68 4.84 -2.02
CA LEU A 138 14.89 4.19 -3.31
C LEU A 138 13.75 3.22 -3.62
N HIS A 139 13.31 2.43 -2.65
CA HIS A 139 12.15 1.56 -2.78
C HIS A 139 10.89 2.33 -3.18
N ASN A 140 10.53 3.37 -2.42
CA ASN A 140 9.33 4.18 -2.69
C ASN A 140 9.40 4.87 -4.06
N SER A 141 10.58 5.35 -4.45
CA SER A 141 10.82 5.97 -5.75
C SER A 141 10.67 4.98 -6.91
N LEU A 142 11.16 3.74 -6.74
CA LEU A 142 11.02 2.69 -7.75
C LEU A 142 9.56 2.28 -7.93
N VAL A 143 8.81 2.09 -6.84
CA VAL A 143 7.39 1.74 -6.93
C VAL A 143 6.59 2.87 -7.59
N LEU A 144 6.89 4.14 -7.27
CA LEU A 144 6.29 5.28 -7.94
C LEU A 144 6.62 5.30 -9.44
N LEU A 145 7.89 5.14 -9.80
CA LEU A 145 8.35 5.14 -11.19
C LEU A 145 7.68 4.01 -11.99
N LEU A 146 7.69 2.78 -11.46
CA LEU A 146 7.06 1.62 -12.10
C LEU A 146 5.56 1.82 -12.30
N THR A 147 4.88 2.41 -11.32
CA THR A 147 3.43 2.68 -11.41
C THR A 147 3.13 3.75 -12.47
N VAL A 148 3.91 4.82 -12.53
CA VAL A 148 3.75 5.88 -13.54
C VAL A 148 4.08 5.35 -14.94
N CYS A 149 5.17 4.58 -15.10
CA CYS A 149 5.51 3.95 -16.37
C CYS A 149 4.44 2.93 -16.80
N SER A 150 3.88 2.16 -15.86
CA SER A 150 2.77 1.25 -16.12
C SER A 150 1.54 1.99 -16.64
N TYR A 151 1.22 3.15 -16.05
CA TYR A 151 0.11 3.99 -16.47
C TYR A 151 0.34 4.61 -17.86
N LEU A 152 1.51 5.21 -18.10
CA LEU A 152 1.83 5.88 -19.37
C LEU A 152 2.01 4.89 -20.53
N GLY A 153 2.54 3.69 -20.26
CA GLY A 153 2.73 2.63 -21.25
C GLY A 153 1.50 1.77 -21.53
N ASN A 154 0.34 2.13 -20.96
CA ASN A 154 -0.90 1.34 -21.03
C ASN A 154 -0.77 -0.11 -20.54
N TYR A 155 0.14 -0.38 -19.60
CA TYR A 155 0.27 -1.65 -18.90
C TYR A 155 -0.72 -1.77 -17.73
N VAL A 156 -1.86 -1.06 -17.80
CA VAL A 156 -2.79 -0.88 -16.69
C VAL A 156 -3.44 -2.20 -16.26
N ARG A 157 -3.73 -3.11 -17.21
CA ARG A 157 -4.28 -4.44 -16.91
C ARG A 157 -3.30 -5.26 -16.06
N MET A 158 -2.06 -5.42 -16.52
CA MET A 158 -1.02 -6.16 -15.80
C MET A 158 -0.66 -5.48 -14.48
N GLY A 159 -0.43 -4.17 -14.51
CA GLY A 159 -0.05 -3.43 -13.32
C GLY A 159 -1.14 -3.45 -12.25
N SER A 160 -2.43 -3.50 -12.62
CA SER A 160 -3.53 -3.64 -11.64
C SER A 160 -3.47 -4.94 -10.86
N LEU A 161 -3.08 -6.05 -11.51
CA LEU A 161 -2.87 -7.34 -10.85
C LEU A 161 -1.67 -7.28 -9.90
N VAL A 162 -0.57 -6.66 -10.35
CA VAL A 162 0.62 -6.44 -9.52
C VAL A 162 0.30 -5.56 -8.32
N MET A 163 -0.47 -4.49 -8.49
CA MET A 163 -0.90 -3.61 -7.40
C MET A 163 -1.72 -4.38 -6.37
N LEU A 164 -2.72 -5.16 -6.80
CA LEU A 164 -3.54 -5.97 -5.89
C LEU A 164 -2.69 -7.00 -5.14
N SER A 165 -1.76 -7.66 -5.84
CA SER A 165 -0.81 -8.63 -5.26
C SER A 165 0.14 -7.99 -4.23
N ASN A 166 0.44 -6.69 -4.34
CA ASN A 166 1.25 -5.99 -3.33
C ASN A 166 0.40 -5.44 -2.18
N PHE A 167 -0.73 -4.79 -2.46
CA PHE A 167 -1.56 -4.18 -1.41
C PHE A 167 -2.19 -5.20 -0.46
N ALA A 168 -2.63 -6.36 -0.96
CA ALA A 168 -3.34 -7.34 -0.14
C ALA A 168 -2.46 -7.97 0.97
N PRO A 169 -1.22 -8.46 0.69
CA PRO A 169 -0.31 -8.94 1.73
C PRO A 169 0.12 -7.83 2.69
N ASP A 170 0.26 -6.60 2.21
CA ASP A 170 0.67 -5.46 3.04
C ASP A 170 -0.36 -5.16 4.15
N VAL A 171 -1.65 -5.49 3.97
CA VAL A 171 -2.63 -5.43 5.06
C VAL A 171 -2.20 -6.28 6.25
N VAL A 172 -1.68 -7.49 6.00
CA VAL A 172 -1.19 -8.38 7.06
C VAL A 172 0.09 -7.82 7.68
N VAL A 173 0.99 -7.25 6.87
CA VAL A 173 2.21 -6.58 7.35
C VAL A 173 1.89 -5.46 8.32
N TYR A 174 1.00 -4.55 7.92
CA TYR A 174 0.68 -3.38 8.74
C TYR A 174 -0.16 -3.74 9.96
N THR A 175 -0.93 -4.83 9.91
CA THR A 175 -1.57 -5.43 11.08
C THR A 175 -0.52 -5.98 12.06
N ALA A 176 0.52 -6.66 11.56
CA ALA A 176 1.63 -7.13 12.40
C ALA A 176 2.37 -5.96 13.05
N LYS A 177 2.72 -4.94 12.26
CA LYS A 177 3.43 -3.74 12.72
C LYS A 177 2.62 -2.92 13.71
N SER A 178 1.29 -2.87 13.60
CA SER A 178 0.46 -2.17 14.59
C SER A 178 0.33 -2.97 15.89
N LEU A 179 0.41 -4.30 15.86
CA LEU A 179 0.27 -5.13 17.06
C LEU A 179 1.58 -5.39 17.80
N VAL A 180 2.74 -5.26 17.15
CA VAL A 180 4.05 -5.58 17.76
C VAL A 180 4.41 -4.72 18.97
N ASP A 181 3.96 -3.46 19.00
CA ASP A 181 4.22 -2.54 20.11
C ASP A 181 3.08 -2.56 21.17
N THR A 182 2.05 -3.39 20.98
CA THR A 182 0.95 -3.57 21.94
C THR A 182 1.28 -4.66 22.96
N PRO A 183 0.63 -4.70 24.14
CA PRO A 183 0.91 -5.70 25.18
C PRO A 183 0.46 -7.13 24.81
N TRP A 184 0.00 -7.36 23.58
CA TRP A 184 -0.57 -8.64 23.16
C TRP A 184 0.54 -9.68 22.88
N SER A 185 0.48 -10.80 23.62
CA SER A 185 1.48 -11.89 23.57
C SER A 185 1.38 -12.78 22.33
N GLY A 186 0.33 -12.61 21.49
CA GLY A 186 0.10 -13.41 20.28
C GLY A 186 0.85 -12.93 19.03
N GLY A 187 1.76 -11.95 19.15
CA GLY A 187 2.45 -11.35 18.00
C GLY A 187 3.12 -12.36 17.06
N ILE A 188 3.63 -13.48 17.59
CA ILE A 188 4.27 -14.53 16.78
C ILE A 188 3.28 -15.24 15.85
N LEU A 189 2.00 -15.32 16.21
CA LEU A 189 0.97 -15.97 15.41
C LEU A 189 0.61 -15.18 14.15
N ILE A 190 0.90 -13.86 14.11
CA ILE A 190 0.69 -13.03 12.92
C ILE A 190 1.73 -13.32 11.82
N TYR A 191 2.90 -13.87 12.18
CA TYR A 191 3.91 -14.20 11.18
C TYR A 191 3.50 -15.36 10.26
N ILE A 192 2.59 -16.23 10.71
CA ILE A 192 2.05 -17.33 9.92
C ILE A 192 1.19 -16.82 8.74
N PRO A 193 0.11 -16.04 8.94
CA PRO A 193 -0.64 -15.47 7.84
C PRO A 193 0.19 -14.48 7.02
N LEU A 194 1.16 -13.79 7.62
CA LEU A 194 2.11 -12.95 6.89
C LEU A 194 2.89 -13.77 5.86
N ALA A 195 3.55 -14.84 6.31
CA ALA A 195 4.30 -15.73 5.42
C ALA A 195 3.40 -16.29 4.32
N LEU A 196 2.23 -16.85 4.68
CA LEU A 196 1.27 -17.41 3.72
C LEU A 196 0.81 -16.38 2.68
N SER A 197 0.51 -15.14 3.09
CA SER A 197 0.07 -14.08 2.18
C SER A 197 1.15 -13.70 1.15
N TYR A 198 2.43 -13.69 1.56
CA TYR A 198 3.55 -13.41 0.66
C TYR A 198 3.83 -14.58 -0.28
N PHE A 199 3.83 -15.82 0.25
CA PHE A 199 3.96 -17.02 -0.57
C PHE A 199 2.87 -17.07 -1.64
N TYR A 200 1.61 -16.82 -1.24
CA TYR A 200 0.50 -16.79 -2.17
C TYR A 200 0.62 -15.64 -3.18
N GLY A 201 0.79 -14.42 -2.69
CA GLY A 201 0.80 -13.19 -3.49
C GLY A 201 1.93 -13.14 -4.53
N ARG A 202 3.11 -13.66 -4.19
CA ARG A 202 4.33 -13.48 -5.00
C ARG A 202 4.82 -14.74 -5.72
N LEU A 203 4.52 -15.94 -5.22
CA LEU A 203 4.97 -17.18 -5.86
C LEU A 203 3.83 -17.89 -6.60
N TYR A 204 2.68 -18.10 -5.98
CA TYR A 204 1.62 -18.92 -6.59
C TYR A 204 0.92 -18.22 -7.77
N ILE A 205 0.62 -16.93 -7.61
CA ILE A 205 -0.15 -16.14 -8.57
C ILE A 205 0.51 -16.02 -9.96
N PHE A 206 1.84 -16.06 -10.04
CA PHE A 206 2.57 -15.86 -11.30
C PHE A 206 3.08 -17.16 -11.93
N ILE A 207 2.91 -18.29 -11.24
CA ILE A 207 3.33 -19.61 -11.74
C ILE A 207 2.16 -20.37 -12.39
N GLY A 208 0.91 -20.10 -11.98
CA GLY A 208 -0.31 -20.70 -12.55
C GLY A 208 -0.94 -19.88 -13.66
#